data_AF-A0A4Y9T4F3-F1
#
_entry.id   AF-A0A4Y9T4F3-F1
#
_cell.length_a   1.000
_cell.length_b   1.000
_cell.length_c   1.000
_cell.angle_alpha   90.00
_cell.angle_beta   90.00
_cell.angle_gamma   90.00
#
_symmetry.space_group_name_H-M   'P 1'
#
loop_
_entity.id
_entity.type
_entity.pdbx_description
1 polymer ?
#
loop_
_entity_poly.entity_id
_entity_poly.type
_entity_poly.pdbx_seq_one_letter_code
_entity_poly.pdbx_strand_id
1 'polypeptide(L)'
;REALQESLSAVMDNEADELELRRVLNACDDVETRETWARYQIARAVMHKDLLLPRLDIAAAVSAALADEAVPAKASRGPWRSLGRLAVAASVTLAVLAGVRLYNQDEIAGVELAQQSSQQNLIAPQVKG
;
A
#
# COMPACT_ATOMS: atom_id res chain seq x y z
N ARG A 1 -15.93 -22.53 11.29
CA ARG A 1 -14.60 -23.18 11.28
C ARG A 1 -13.87 -22.88 9.99
N GLU A 2 -14.49 -23.08 8.82
CA GLU A 2 -13.92 -22.76 7.50
C GLU A 2 -13.42 -21.31 7.39
N ALA A 3 -14.25 -20.33 7.74
CA ALA A 3 -13.85 -18.91 7.69
C ALA A 3 -12.61 -18.58 8.55
N LEU A 4 -12.38 -19.29 9.66
CA LEU A 4 -11.18 -19.08 10.48
C LEU A 4 -9.95 -19.70 9.84
N GLN A 5 -10.09 -20.88 9.22
CA GLN A 5 -9.02 -21.56 8.49
C GLN A 5 -8.63 -20.80 7.22
N GLU A 6 -9.61 -20.19 6.54
CA GLU A 6 -9.39 -19.28 5.41
C GLU A 6 -8.61 -18.04 5.85
N SER A 7 -9.07 -17.35 6.91
CA SER A 7 -8.31 -16.23 7.48
C SER A 7 -6.90 -16.65 7.93
N LEU A 8 -6.73 -17.86 8.47
CA LEU A 8 -5.43 -18.40 8.86
C LEU A 8 -4.50 -18.56 7.65
N SER A 9 -5.01 -19.09 6.54
CA SER A 9 -4.28 -19.18 5.27
C SER A 9 -3.91 -17.81 4.73
N ALA A 10 -4.85 -16.86 4.75
CA ALA A 10 -4.61 -15.48 4.34
C ALA A 10 -3.52 -14.82 5.20
N VAL A 11 -3.46 -15.10 6.51
CA VAL A 11 -2.38 -14.61 7.39
C VAL A 11 -1.03 -15.21 6.99
N MET A 12 -0.97 -16.49 6.62
CA MET A 12 0.27 -17.13 6.16
C MET A 12 0.82 -16.50 4.88
N ASP A 13 -0.07 -16.13 3.97
CA ASP A 13 0.27 -15.51 2.68
C ASP A 13 0.42 -13.99 2.77
N ASN A 14 0.26 -13.39 3.96
CA ASN A 14 0.30 -11.95 4.22
C ASN A 14 -0.80 -11.15 3.49
N GLU A 15 -1.95 -11.79 3.22
CA GLU A 15 -3.11 -11.21 2.53
C GLU A 15 -4.31 -10.98 3.47
N ALA A 16 -4.19 -11.28 4.76
CA ALA A 16 -5.29 -11.09 5.71
C ALA A 16 -5.53 -9.61 6.07
N ASP A 17 -6.80 -9.24 6.17
CA ASP A 17 -7.21 -7.92 6.64
C ASP A 17 -6.98 -7.76 8.15
N GLU A 18 -6.96 -6.52 8.66
CA GLU A 18 -6.68 -6.25 10.08
C GLU A 18 -7.69 -6.91 11.04
N LEU A 19 -8.97 -6.98 10.64
CA LEU A 19 -10.00 -7.61 11.46
C LEU A 19 -9.86 -9.14 11.47
N GLU A 20 -9.49 -9.74 10.34
CA GLU A 20 -9.22 -11.16 10.21
C GLU A 20 -7.98 -11.56 10.99
N LEU A 21 -6.91 -10.78 10.90
CA LEU A 21 -5.70 -10.95 11.70
C LEU A 21 -6.02 -10.94 13.20
N ARG A 22 -6.79 -9.95 13.68
CA ARG A 22 -7.20 -9.89 15.09
C ARG A 22 -8.05 -11.11 15.49
N ARG A 23 -8.94 -11.57 14.60
CA ARG A 23 -9.77 -12.75 14.85
C ARG A 23 -8.91 -14.02 14.98
N VAL A 24 -7.95 -14.20 14.08
CA VAL A 24 -7.00 -15.32 14.11
C VAL A 24 -6.16 -15.27 15.39
N LEU A 25 -5.59 -14.11 15.73
CA LEU A 25 -4.80 -13.95 16.96
C LEU A 25 -5.58 -14.27 18.24
N ASN A 26 -6.86 -13.85 18.31
CA ASN A 26 -7.72 -14.19 19.45
C ASN A 26 -8.09 -15.67 19.51
N ALA A 27 -8.05 -16.38 18.38
CA ALA A 27 -8.32 -17.80 18.31
C ALA A 27 -7.06 -18.66 18.55
N CYS A 28 -5.86 -18.07 18.61
CA CYS A 28 -4.62 -18.82 18.85
C CYS A 28 -4.50 -19.43 20.25
N ASP A 29 -5.36 -19.06 21.21
CA ASP A 29 -5.43 -19.73 22.51
C ASP A 29 -6.06 -21.13 22.41
N ASP A 30 -6.80 -21.41 21.33
CA ASP A 30 -7.36 -22.72 21.04
C ASP A 30 -6.28 -23.68 20.46
N VAL A 31 -6.24 -24.89 21.01
CA VAL A 31 -5.28 -25.94 20.63
C VAL A 31 -5.48 -26.36 19.17
N GLU A 32 -6.72 -26.55 18.73
CA GLU A 32 -7.04 -27.02 17.36
C GLU A 32 -6.57 -26.01 16.29
N THR A 33 -6.73 -24.71 16.59
CA THR A 33 -6.27 -23.63 15.73
C THR A 33 -4.74 -23.59 15.63
N ARG A 34 -4.02 -23.75 16.75
CA ARG A 34 -2.53 -23.83 16.75
C ARG A 34 -2.02 -25.06 16.01
N GLU A 35 -2.64 -26.21 16.17
CA GLU A 35 -2.26 -27.44 15.46
C GLU A 35 -2.47 -27.30 13.94
N THR A 36 -3.52 -26.61 13.52
CA THR A 36 -3.76 -26.33 12.10
C THR A 36 -2.69 -25.41 11.52
N TRP A 37 -2.34 -24.33 12.24
CA TRP A 37 -1.22 -23.45 11.86
C TRP A 37 0.10 -24.21 11.75
N ALA A 38 0.42 -25.03 12.76
CA ALA A 38 1.65 -25.83 12.77
C ALA A 38 1.73 -26.78 11.56
N ARG A 39 0.63 -27.46 11.21
CA ARG A 39 0.57 -28.34 10.04
C ARG A 39 0.79 -27.58 8.72
N TYR A 40 0.20 -26.40 8.57
CA TYR A 40 0.41 -25.59 7.37
C TYR A 40 1.86 -25.12 7.25
N GLN A 41 2.48 -24.70 8.35
CA GLN A 41 3.90 -24.32 8.37
C GLN A 41 4.82 -25.50 8.00
N ILE A 42 4.51 -26.71 8.47
CA ILE A 42 5.21 -27.93 8.07
C ILE A 42 5.05 -28.17 6.56
N ALA A 43 3.83 -28.12 6.03
CA ALA A 43 3.57 -28.32 4.61
C ALA A 43 4.36 -27.31 3.75
N ARG A 44 4.36 -26.03 4.15
CA ARG A 44 5.12 -24.96 3.51
C ARG A 44 6.62 -25.25 3.53
N ALA A 45 7.19 -25.60 4.68
CA ALA A 45 8.61 -25.94 4.80
C ALA A 45 9.00 -27.14 3.92
N VAL A 46 8.16 -28.17 3.83
CA VAL A 46 8.37 -29.31 2.91
C VAL A 46 8.41 -28.83 1.46
N MET A 47 7.46 -27.98 1.04
CA MET A 47 7.41 -27.44 -0.33
C MET A 47 8.65 -26.60 -0.67
N HIS A 48 9.18 -25.85 0.31
CA HIS A 48 10.40 -25.05 0.14
C HIS A 48 11.70 -25.83 0.34
N LYS A 49 11.62 -27.13 0.68
CA LYS A 49 12.77 -28.00 0.98
C LYS A 49 13.60 -27.50 2.17
N ASP A 50 12.95 -26.87 3.14
CA ASP A 50 13.57 -26.43 4.38
C ASP A 50 13.88 -27.63 5.30
N LEU A 51 14.90 -27.49 6.15
CA LEU A 51 15.24 -28.50 7.15
C LEU A 51 14.17 -28.55 8.23
N LEU A 52 13.47 -29.67 8.33
CA LEU A 52 12.47 -29.92 9.35
C LEU A 52 13.00 -30.86 10.44
N LEU A 53 12.75 -30.49 11.69
CA LEU A 53 12.84 -31.39 12.86
C LEU A 53 11.42 -31.64 13.37
N PRO A 54 10.67 -32.61 12.80
CA PRO A 54 9.21 -32.72 12.98
C PRO A 54 8.74 -33.01 14.42
N ARG A 55 9.65 -33.42 15.31
CA ARG A 55 9.32 -33.78 16.70
C ARG A 55 9.83 -32.78 17.74
N LEU A 56 10.49 -31.72 17.32
CA LEU A 56 11.02 -30.73 18.25
C LEU A 56 10.02 -29.57 18.37
N ASP A 57 9.13 -29.66 19.38
CA ASP A 57 8.28 -28.53 19.75
C ASP A 57 8.98 -27.64 20.77
N ILE A 58 9.49 -26.51 20.30
CA ILE A 58 10.04 -25.44 21.15
C ILE A 58 9.01 -24.34 21.40
N ALA A 59 7.92 -24.29 20.63
CA ALA A 59 6.98 -23.18 20.67
C ALA A 59 6.25 -23.13 22.01
N ALA A 60 5.87 -24.28 22.57
CA ALA A 60 5.25 -24.36 23.89
C ALA A 60 6.18 -23.83 25.01
N ALA A 61 7.45 -24.26 25.02
CA ALA A 61 8.43 -23.84 26.02
C ALA A 61 8.76 -22.35 25.90
N VAL A 62 8.93 -21.84 24.67
CA VAL A 62 9.15 -20.41 24.41
C VAL A 62 7.93 -19.58 24.81
N SER A 63 6.72 -20.03 24.48
CA SER A 63 5.48 -19.33 24.87
C SER A 63 5.32 -19.26 26.39
N ALA A 64 5.71 -20.30 27.11
CA ALA A 64 5.69 -20.30 28.58
C ALA A 64 6.72 -19.34 29.17
N ALA A 65 7.95 -19.32 28.64
CA ALA A 65 8.98 -18.38 29.08
C ALA A 65 8.58 -16.92 28.81
N LEU A 66 7.99 -16.65 27.65
CA LEU A 66 7.53 -15.31 27.26
C LEU A 66 6.33 -14.82 28.09
N ALA A 67 5.55 -15.71 28.71
CA ALA A 67 4.38 -15.31 29.50
C ALA A 67 4.76 -14.47 30.74
N ASP A 68 5.97 -14.67 31.27
CA ASP A 68 6.52 -13.95 32.41
C ASP A 68 7.32 -12.69 32.00
N GLU A 69 7.49 -12.45 30.70
CA GLU A 69 8.22 -11.30 30.17
C GLU A 69 7.32 -10.10 29.89
N ALA A 70 7.92 -8.90 29.85
CA ALA A 70 7.20 -7.69 29.50
C ALA A 70 6.77 -7.71 28.02
N VAL A 71 5.52 -7.30 27.75
CA VAL A 71 4.99 -7.21 26.38
C VAL A 71 5.87 -6.29 25.52
N PRO A 72 6.26 -6.71 24.30
CA PRO A 72 7.11 -5.91 23.44
C PRO A 72 6.47 -4.55 23.13
N ALA A 73 7.29 -3.50 23.15
CA ALA A 73 6.83 -2.14 22.86
C ALA A 73 6.18 -2.07 21.48
N LYS A 74 4.96 -1.54 21.40
CA LYS A 74 4.32 -1.27 20.10
C LYS A 74 5.21 -0.32 19.31
N ALA A 75 5.56 -0.71 18.08
CA ALA A 75 6.24 0.16 17.15
C ALA A 75 5.39 1.43 16.94
N SER A 76 5.81 2.54 17.54
CA SER A 76 5.14 3.82 17.32
C SER A 76 5.50 4.30 15.93
N ARG A 77 4.50 4.45 15.07
CA ARG A 77 4.69 5.09 13.78
C ARG A 77 4.76 6.58 14.03
N GLY A 78 5.97 7.14 14.00
CA GLY A 78 6.23 8.54 14.28
C GLY A 78 5.49 9.51 13.34
N PRO A 79 5.45 10.81 13.70
CA PRO A 79 4.70 11.84 12.98
C PRO A 79 5.11 12.02 11.51
N TRP A 80 6.31 11.57 11.14
CA TRP A 80 6.84 11.57 9.77
C TRP A 80 5.95 10.84 8.75
N ARG A 81 5.21 9.79 9.17
CA ARG A 81 4.30 9.08 8.26
C ARG A 81 3.09 9.94 7.87
N SER A 82 2.55 10.71 8.81
CA SER A 82 1.44 11.63 8.56
C SER A 82 1.86 12.80 7.68
N LEU A 83 3.05 13.36 7.94
CA LEU A 83 3.64 14.41 7.10
C LEU A 83 3.91 13.91 5.67
N GLY A 84 4.43 12.68 5.51
CA GLY A 84 4.66 12.08 4.19
C GLY A 84 3.38 11.91 3.38
N ARG A 85 2.28 11.47 4.03
CA ARG A 85 0.97 11.35 3.37
C ARG A 85 0.39 12.71 2.96
N LEU A 86 0.55 13.73 3.80
CA LEU A 86 0.14 15.09 3.48
C LEU A 86 0.96 15.62 2.29
N ALA A 87 2.28 15.47 2.34
CA ALA A 87 3.18 15.92 1.27
C ALA A 87 2.81 15.30 -0.09
N VAL A 88 2.57 13.99 -0.14
CA VAL A 88 2.14 13.31 -1.38
C VAL A 88 0.83 13.88 -1.91
N ALA A 89 -0.20 14.01 -1.07
CA ALA A 89 -1.50 14.55 -1.51
C ALA A 89 -1.39 16.02 -1.97
N ALA A 90 -0.64 16.85 -1.23
CA ALA A 90 -0.43 18.26 -1.58
C ALA A 90 0.35 18.41 -2.89
N SER A 91 1.40 17.59 -3.10
CA SER A 91 2.19 17.60 -4.34
C SER A 91 1.36 17.18 -5.55
N VAL A 92 0.54 16.12 -5.45
CA VAL A 92 -0.35 15.71 -6.54
C VAL A 92 -1.35 16.82 -6.86
N THR A 93 -1.95 17.44 -5.84
CA THR A 93 -2.91 18.54 -6.03
C THR A 93 -2.28 19.75 -6.71
N LEU A 94 -1.08 20.15 -6.26
CA LEU A 94 -0.34 21.27 -6.86
C LEU A 94 0.08 20.96 -8.30
N ALA A 95 0.56 19.74 -8.58
CA ALA A 95 0.94 19.32 -9.92
C ALA A 95 -0.26 19.33 -10.88
N VAL A 96 -1.42 18.85 -10.43
CA VAL A 96 -2.67 18.88 -11.23
C VAL A 96 -3.09 20.33 -11.51
N LEU A 97 -3.08 21.21 -10.49
CA LEU A 97 -3.46 22.62 -10.67
C LEU A 97 -2.48 23.38 -11.59
N ALA A 98 -1.18 23.13 -11.46
CA ALA A 98 -0.15 23.72 -12.31
C ALA A 98 -0.26 23.21 -13.76
N GLY A 99 -0.50 21.91 -13.95
CA GLY A 99 -0.70 21.30 -15.26
C GLY A 99 -1.92 21.89 -15.99
N VAL A 100 -3.04 22.06 -15.30
CA VAL A 100 -4.25 22.68 -15.87
C VAL A 100 -4.01 24.14 -16.25
N ARG A 101 -3.25 24.91 -15.46
CA ARG A 101 -2.91 26.31 -15.76
C ARG A 101 -1.97 26.46 -16.95
N LEU A 102 -1.02 25.53 -17.13
CA LEU A 102 -0.08 25.55 -18.25
C LEU A 102 -0.80 25.16 -19.56
N TYR A 103 -1.59 24.08 -19.52
CA TYR A 103 -2.39 23.63 -20.66
C TYR A 103 -3.32 24.71 -21.21
N ASN A 104 -4.01 25.44 -20.32
CA ASN A 104 -4.96 26.47 -20.73
C ASN A 104 -4.25 27.76 -21.22
N GLN A 105 -3.01 28.01 -20.81
CA GLN A 105 -2.21 29.15 -21.31
C GLN A 105 -1.66 28.89 -22.71
N ASP A 106 -1.22 27.67 -23.00
CA ASP A 106 -0.75 27.29 -24.34
C ASP A 106 -1.87 27.36 -25.38
N GLU A 107 -3.10 27.01 -25.01
CA GLU A 107 -4.27 27.11 -25.88
C GLU A 107 -4.64 28.57 -26.18
N ILE A 108 -4.65 29.45 -25.17
CA ILE A 108 -4.95 30.87 -25.34
C ILE A 108 -3.84 31.59 -26.14
N ALA A 109 -2.57 31.32 -25.82
CA ALA A 109 -1.42 31.90 -26.53
C ALA A 109 -1.35 31.40 -27.99
N GLY A 110 -1.67 30.13 -28.24
CA GLY A 110 -1.75 29.57 -29.59
C GLY A 110 -2.87 30.19 -30.44
N VAL A 111 -4.03 30.44 -29.84
CA VAL A 111 -5.17 31.10 -30.50
C VAL A 111 -4.86 32.57 -30.82
N GLU A 112 -4.21 33.30 -29.91
CA GLU A 112 -3.85 34.72 -30.09
C GLU A 112 -2.77 34.88 -31.18
N LEU A 113 -1.76 34.01 -31.20
CA LEU A 113 -0.71 34.00 -32.23
C LEU A 113 -1.28 33.65 -33.62
N ALA A 114 -2.27 32.74 -33.69
CA ALA A 114 -2.97 32.41 -34.92
C ALA A 114 -3.81 33.60 -35.45
N GLN A 115 -4.41 34.40 -34.56
CA GLN A 115 -5.20 35.58 -34.95
C GLN A 115 -4.34 36.78 -35.38
N GLN A 116 -3.16 37.00 -34.79
CA GLN A 116 -2.26 38.08 -35.23
C GLN A 116 -1.74 37.86 -36.65
N SER A 117 -1.48 36.60 -37.05
CA SER A 117 -1.02 36.27 -38.40
C SER A 117 -2.06 36.61 -39.49
N SER A 118 -3.35 36.69 -39.15
CA SER A 118 -4.43 36.95 -40.10
C SER A 118 -4.67 38.45 -40.34
N GLN A 119 -4.34 39.32 -39.38
CA GLN A 119 -4.50 40.78 -39.53
C GLN A 119 -3.35 41.46 -40.29
N GLN A 120 -2.13 40.89 -40.28
CA GLN A 120 -0.99 41.46 -41.00
C GLN A 120 -1.05 41.27 -42.53
N ASN A 121 -1.95 40.43 -43.04
CA ASN A 121 -2.08 40.14 -44.48
C ASN A 121 -3.06 41.08 -45.23
N LEU A 122 -3.62 42.11 -44.59
CA LEU A 122 -4.64 43.00 -45.18
C LEU A 122 -4.15 44.40 -45.62
N ILE A 123 -2.84 44.65 -45.64
CA ILE A 123 -2.31 45.94 -46.15
C ILE A 123 -2.18 45.84 -47.68
N ALA A 124 -3.27 46.14 -48.40
CA ALA A 124 -3.26 46.25 -49.87
C ALA A 124 -2.64 47.59 -50.33
N PRO A 125 -1.81 47.61 -51.38
CA PRO A 125 -1.21 48.84 -51.90
C PRO A 125 -2.26 49.68 -52.63
N GLN A 126 -2.49 50.90 -52.15
CA GLN A 126 -3.36 51.88 -52.81
C GLN A 126 -2.62 52.50 -54.01
N VAL A 127 -3.10 52.20 -55.23
CA VAL A 127 -2.63 52.82 -56.48
C VAL A 127 -3.30 54.18 -56.65
N LYS A 128 -2.47 55.20 -56.87
CA LYS A 128 -2.86 56.60 -57.10
C LYS A 128 -3.11 56.81 -58.60
N GLY A 129 -4.32 57.25 -58.95
CA GLY A 129 -4.73 57.64 -60.30
C GLY A 129 -5.88 58.62 -60.22
#